data_AF-A0A843LC64-F1
#
_entry.id   AF-A0A843LC64-F1
#
_cell.length_a   1.000
_cell.length_b   1.000
_cell.length_c   1.000
_cell.angle_alpha   90.00
_cell.angle_beta   90.00
_cell.angle_gamma   90.00
#
_symmetry.space_group_name_H-M   'P 1'
#
loop_
_entity.id
_entity.type
_entity.pdbx_description
1 polymer ?
#
loop_
_entity_poly.entity_id
_entity_poly.type
_entity_poly.pdbx_seq_one_letter_code
_entity_poly.pdbx_strand_id
1 'polypeptide(L)'
;MPDVTDDERGRRVFQIHKEMAVETAMDKIRQSIGQDWKLYSVSDIDMLKYMLGETWISMDRRSWGRCTFSRLGREDIDAIIKIGKEVKGKKRMEETAVNETRTILTRIL
;
A
#
# COMPACT_ATOMS: atom_id res chain seq x y z
N MET A 1 2.11 34.03 -12.61
CA MET A 1 1.08 33.10 -12.13
C MET A 1 1.67 32.28 -10.99
N PRO A 2 1.41 32.66 -9.72
CA PRO A 2 1.99 31.98 -8.56
C PRO A 2 1.23 30.71 -8.12
N ASP A 3 -0.09 30.62 -8.39
CA ASP A 3 -0.93 29.55 -7.82
C ASP A 3 -0.64 28.14 -8.38
N VAL A 4 -0.18 28.04 -9.63
CA VAL A 4 0.14 26.74 -10.26
C VAL A 4 1.40 26.13 -9.65
N THR A 5 2.38 26.96 -9.26
CA THR A 5 3.68 26.50 -8.74
C THR A 5 3.56 25.92 -7.33
N ASP A 6 2.71 26.49 -6.49
CA ASP A 6 2.50 25.99 -5.13
C ASP A 6 1.65 24.70 -5.09
N ASP A 7 0.64 24.58 -5.96
CA ASP A 7 -0.16 23.35 -6.12
C ASP A 7 0.68 22.18 -6.67
N GLU A 8 1.52 22.44 -7.68
CA GLU A 8 2.48 21.45 -8.20
C GLU A 8 3.48 21.00 -7.14
N ARG A 9 3.99 21.94 -6.34
CA ARG A 9 4.90 21.65 -5.23
C ARG A 9 4.22 20.79 -4.17
N GLY A 10 2.99 21.13 -3.80
CA GLY A 10 2.18 20.37 -2.84
C GLY A 10 1.94 18.94 -3.30
N ARG A 11 1.52 18.74 -4.56
CA ARG A 11 1.32 17.41 -5.16
C ARG A 11 2.61 16.59 -5.18
N ARG A 12 3.74 17.21 -5.54
CA ARG A 12 5.04 16.52 -5.55
C ARG A 12 5.46 16.07 -4.15
N VAL A 13 5.32 16.94 -3.15
CA VAL A 13 5.62 16.60 -1.75
C VAL A 13 4.69 15.49 -1.25
N PHE A 14 3.42 15.49 -1.64
CA PHE A 14 2.48 14.43 -1.30
C PHE A 14 2.92 13.08 -1.88
N GLN A 15 3.28 13.02 -3.17
CA GLN A 15 3.72 11.79 -3.81
C GLN A 15 5.01 11.25 -3.19
N ILE A 16 5.99 12.11 -2.89
CA ILE A 16 7.23 11.69 -2.22
C ILE A 16 6.93 11.06 -0.86
N HIS A 17 6.05 11.66 -0.05
CA HIS A 17 5.69 11.08 1.25
C HIS A 17 4.96 9.75 1.11
N LYS A 18 4.05 9.61 0.12
CA LYS A 18 3.37 8.35 -0.19
C LYS A 18 4.41 7.28 -0.55
N GLU A 19 5.30 7.56 -1.50
CA GLU A 19 6.34 6.62 -1.94
C GLU A 19 7.24 6.19 -0.78
N MET A 20 7.77 7.13 0.00
CA MET A 20 8.61 6.82 1.17
C MET A 20 7.90 5.96 2.21
N ALA A 21 6.64 6.26 2.50
CA ALA A 21 5.85 5.51 3.47
C ALA A 21 5.56 4.09 2.99
N VAL A 22 5.26 3.93 1.71
CA VAL A 22 5.01 2.62 1.09
C VAL A 22 6.29 1.80 1.00
N GLU A 23 7.42 2.37 0.57
CA GLU A 23 8.71 1.66 0.54
C GLU A 23 9.10 1.17 1.94
N THR A 24 8.94 2.01 2.96
CA THR A 24 9.20 1.61 4.35
C THR A 24 8.32 0.43 4.79
N ALA A 25 7.04 0.41 4.39
CA ALA A 25 6.15 -0.71 4.67
C ALA A 25 6.58 -1.97 3.90
N MET A 26 6.91 -1.84 2.62
CA MET A 26 7.41 -2.93 1.76
C MET A 26 8.67 -3.57 2.33
N ASP A 27 9.63 -2.78 2.82
CA ASP A 27 10.84 -3.28 3.45
C ASP A 27 10.54 -4.10 4.72
N LYS A 28 9.63 -3.62 5.58
CA LYS A 28 9.19 -4.34 6.78
C LYS A 28 8.51 -5.66 6.43
N ILE A 29 7.64 -5.66 5.42
CA ILE A 29 6.95 -6.86 4.95
C ILE A 29 7.97 -7.86 4.39
N ARG A 30 8.88 -7.41 3.51
CA ARG A 30 9.91 -8.23 2.91
C ARG A 30 10.81 -8.88 3.96
N GLN A 31 11.22 -8.13 4.99
CA GLN A 31 12.03 -8.66 6.08
C GLN A 31 11.28 -9.71 6.91
N SER A 32 10.00 -9.49 7.18
CA SER A 32 9.17 -10.43 7.94
C SER A 32 8.92 -11.75 7.19
N ILE A 33 8.60 -11.66 5.90
CA ILE A 33 8.34 -12.83 5.05
C ILE A 33 9.62 -13.60 4.71
N GLY A 34 10.77 -12.92 4.67
CA GLY A 34 12.06 -13.57 4.50
C GLY A 34 12.22 -14.26 3.14
N GLN A 35 12.56 -15.56 3.13
CA GLN A 35 12.84 -16.30 1.89
C GLN A 35 11.62 -16.45 0.99
N ASP A 36 10.43 -16.50 1.60
CA ASP A 36 9.17 -16.66 0.89
C ASP A 36 8.84 -15.45 0.01
N TRP A 37 9.51 -14.31 0.24
CA TRP A 37 9.38 -13.12 -0.59
C TRP A 37 9.72 -13.41 -2.05
N LYS A 38 10.64 -14.36 -2.29
CA LYS A 38 11.06 -14.78 -3.64
C LYS A 38 9.98 -15.52 -4.41
N LEU A 39 8.91 -15.96 -3.76
CA LEU A 39 7.77 -16.61 -4.40
C LEU A 39 6.85 -15.62 -5.10
N TYR A 40 6.93 -14.33 -4.76
CA TYR A 40 6.14 -13.28 -5.39
C TYR A 40 6.79 -12.82 -6.70
N SER A 41 5.99 -12.77 -7.76
CA SER A 41 6.44 -12.19 -9.03
C SER A 41 6.60 -10.66 -8.90
N VAL A 42 7.34 -10.05 -9.83
CA VAL A 42 7.44 -8.58 -9.91
C VAL A 42 6.04 -7.95 -10.01
N SER A 43 5.13 -8.54 -10.80
CA SER A 43 3.76 -8.05 -10.91
C SER A 43 2.97 -8.17 -9.60
N ASP A 44 3.28 -9.14 -8.74
CA ASP A 44 2.62 -9.28 -7.43
C ASP A 44 3.12 -8.20 -6.47
N ILE A 45 4.43 -7.98 -6.45
CA ILE A 45 5.08 -6.94 -5.66
C ILE A 45 4.58 -5.55 -6.08
N ASP A 46 4.48 -5.29 -7.38
CA ASP A 46 3.93 -4.04 -7.91
C ASP A 46 2.47 -3.85 -7.50
N MET A 47 1.68 -4.94 -7.47
CA MET A 47 0.29 -4.90 -7.05
C MET A 47 0.15 -4.60 -5.55
N LEU A 48 1.00 -5.23 -4.73
CA LEU A 48 1.06 -4.96 -3.30
C LEU A 48 1.43 -3.50 -3.04
N LYS A 49 2.47 -3.00 -3.71
CA LYS A 49 2.92 -1.60 -3.61
C LYS A 49 1.81 -0.62 -4.01
N TYR A 50 1.10 -0.90 -5.11
CA TYR A 50 -0.03 -0.09 -5.55
C TYR A 50 -1.14 -0.06 -4.49
N MET A 51 -1.59 -1.21 -3.99
CA MET A 51 -2.67 -1.28 -3.01
C MET A 51 -2.30 -0.63 -1.67
N LEU A 52 -1.05 -0.78 -1.22
CA LEU A 52 -0.54 -0.07 -0.05
C LEU A 52 -0.54 1.44 -0.26
N GLY A 53 -0.20 1.91 -1.46
CA GLY A 53 -0.26 3.31 -1.83
C GLY A 53 -1.66 3.89 -1.79
N GLU A 54 -2.64 3.23 -2.41
CA GLU A 54 -4.03 3.70 -2.38
C GLU A 54 -4.62 3.65 -0.96
N THR A 55 -4.21 2.65 -0.18
CA THR A 55 -4.59 2.55 1.24
C THR A 55 -3.94 3.65 2.09
N TRP A 56 -2.70 4.03 1.81
CA TRP A 56 -2.06 5.16 2.48
C TRP A 56 -2.82 6.47 2.24
N ILE A 57 -3.33 6.69 1.02
CA ILE A 57 -4.14 7.88 0.68
C ILE A 57 -5.44 7.91 1.49
N SER A 58 -6.09 6.75 1.69
CA SER A 58 -7.36 6.65 2.41
C SER A 58 -7.24 6.65 3.94
N MET A 59 -6.02 6.47 4.46
CA MET A 59 -5.75 6.44 5.89
C MET A 59 -5.10 7.74 6.37
N ASP A 60 -5.37 8.12 7.62
CA ASP A 60 -4.61 9.20 8.24
C ASP A 60 -3.17 8.73 8.56
N ARG A 61 -2.22 9.68 8.52
CA ARG A 61 -0.79 9.39 8.72
C ARG A 61 -0.47 8.75 10.07
N ARG A 62 -1.25 9.06 11.12
CA ARG A 62 -1.03 8.51 12.47
C ARG A 62 -1.45 7.05 12.54
N SER A 63 -2.56 6.69 11.91
CA SER A 63 -3.00 5.29 11.80
C SER A 63 -2.01 4.48 10.97
N TRP A 64 -1.58 4.99 9.81
CA TRP A 64 -0.52 4.33 9.03
C TRP A 64 0.76 4.11 9.83
N GLY A 65 1.22 5.14 10.57
CA GLY A 65 2.43 5.06 11.39
C GLY A 65 2.36 4.06 12.54
N ARG A 66 1.16 3.65 12.98
CA ARG A 66 0.95 2.61 14.00
C ARG A 66 0.92 1.20 13.43
N CYS A 67 0.71 1.04 12.12
CA CYS A 67 0.68 -0.29 11.50
C CYS A 67 2.01 -1.01 11.69
N THR A 68 1.95 -2.16 12.35
CA THR A 68 3.11 -3.04 12.55
C THR A 68 3.24 -3.98 11.36
N PHE A 69 3.68 -3.45 10.20
CA PHE A 69 3.74 -4.19 8.93
C PHE A 69 4.50 -5.52 8.97
N SER A 70 5.42 -5.69 9.92
CA SER A 70 6.10 -6.97 10.15
C SER A 70 5.18 -8.08 10.68
N ARG A 71 3.95 -7.77 11.10
CA ARG A 71 2.95 -8.75 11.53
C ARG A 71 2.07 -9.27 10.40
N LEU A 72 2.18 -8.73 9.19
CA LEU A 72 1.45 -9.25 8.03
C LEU A 72 2.00 -10.64 7.68
N GLY A 73 1.11 -11.63 7.70
CA GLY A 73 1.43 -12.97 7.25
C GLY A 73 1.35 -13.08 5.72
N ARG A 74 1.77 -14.25 5.21
CA ARG A 74 1.63 -14.58 3.78
C ARG A 74 0.18 -14.48 3.31
N GLU A 75 -0.76 -14.98 4.11
CA GLU A 75 -2.19 -14.95 3.78
C GLU A 75 -2.72 -13.51 3.62
N ASP A 76 -2.27 -12.58 4.47
CA ASP A 76 -2.64 -11.17 4.36
C ASP A 76 -2.09 -10.55 3.06
N ILE A 77 -0.84 -10.87 2.72
CA ILE A 77 -0.18 -10.36 1.51
C ILE A 77 -0.85 -10.92 0.26
N ASP A 78 -1.11 -12.23 0.23
CA ASP A 78 -1.80 -12.91 -0.86
C ASP A 78 -3.20 -12.33 -1.07
N ALA A 79 -3.91 -12.04 0.03
CA ALA A 79 -5.22 -11.38 -0.02
C ALA A 79 -5.13 -9.98 -0.64
N ILE A 80 -4.19 -9.15 -0.21
CA ILE A 80 -4.02 -7.79 -0.75
C ILE A 80 -3.67 -7.84 -2.25
N ILE A 81 -2.75 -8.73 -2.65
CA ILE A 81 -2.38 -8.91 -4.06
C ILE A 81 -3.58 -9.35 -4.89
N LYS A 82 -4.36 -10.33 -4.39
CA LYS A 82 -5.57 -10.81 -5.07
C LYS A 82 -6.58 -9.68 -5.25
N ILE A 83 -6.83 -8.89 -4.21
CA ILE A 83 -7.71 -7.71 -4.26
C ILE A 83 -7.25 -6.74 -5.36
N GLY A 84 -5.96 -6.41 -5.40
CA GLY A 84 -5.43 -5.51 -6.43
C GLY A 84 -5.53 -6.09 -7.85
N LYS A 85 -5.31 -7.39 -8.03
CA LYS A 85 -5.52 -8.06 -9.33
C LYS A 85 -6.97 -7.99 -9.79
N GLU A 86 -7.93 -8.07 -8.87
CA GLU A 86 -9.35 -7.93 -9.19
C GLU A 86 -9.70 -6.49 -9.60
N VAL A 87 -9.10 -5.47 -8.96
CA VAL A 87 -9.23 -4.06 -9.39
C VAL A 87 -8.66 -3.88 -10.80
N LYS A 88 -7.44 -4.33 -11.06
CA LYS A 88 -6.80 -4.24 -12.39
C LYS A 88 -7.59 -4.99 -13.46
N GLY A 89 -8.22 -6.10 -13.10
CA GLY A 89 -9.12 -6.86 -13.96
C GLY A 89 -10.53 -6.28 -14.11
N LYS A 90 -10.82 -5.12 -13.50
CA LYS A 90 -12.14 -4.47 -13.45
C LYS A 90 -13.25 -5.36 -12.87
N LYS A 91 -12.87 -6.32 -12.03
CA LYS A 91 -13.78 -7.24 -11.32
C LYS A 91 -14.26 -6.68 -9.99
N ARG A 92 -13.62 -5.61 -9.50
CA ARG A 92 -13.88 -4.98 -8.22
C ARG A 92 -13.64 -3.48 -8.32
N MET A 93 -14.44 -2.68 -7.60
CA MET A 93 -14.22 -1.24 -7.47
C MET A 93 -13.00 -0.96 -6.58
N GLU A 94 -12.22 0.05 -6.96
CA GLU A 94 -11.01 0.45 -6.25
C GLU A 94 -11.30 0.88 -4.81
N GLU A 95 -12.35 1.67 -4.59
CA GLU A 95 -12.75 2.12 -3.25
C GLU A 95 -13.05 0.94 -2.31
N THR A 96 -13.78 -0.07 -2.79
CA THR A 96 -14.07 -1.29 -2.03
C THR A 96 -12.79 -2.06 -1.70
N ALA A 97 -11.91 -2.21 -2.69
CA ALA A 97 -10.61 -2.86 -2.52
C ALA A 97 -9.71 -2.15 -1.51
N VAL A 98 -9.69 -0.83 -1.53
CA VAL A 98 -8.94 0.00 -0.57
C VAL A 98 -9.51 -0.15 0.84
N ASN A 99 -10.84 -0.17 1.00
CA ASN A 99 -11.47 -0.38 2.31
C ASN A 99 -11.19 -1.78 2.89
N GLU A 100 -11.19 -2.81 2.05
CA GLU A 100 -10.81 -4.17 2.49
C GLU A 100 -9.33 -4.26 2.85
N THR A 101 -8.44 -3.68 2.04
CA THR A 101 -7.00 -3.62 2.33
C THR A 101 -6.76 -2.88 3.64
N ARG A 102 -7.43 -1.75 3.86
CA ARG A 102 -7.41 -1.02 5.12
C ARG A 102 -7.85 -1.90 6.30
N THR A 103 -8.90 -2.71 6.11
CA THR A 103 -9.40 -3.62 7.16
C THR A 103 -8.37 -4.71 7.51
N ILE A 104 -7.56 -5.16 6.55
CA ILE A 104 -6.43 -6.06 6.82
C ILE A 104 -5.37 -5.30 7.64
N LEU A 105 -4.98 -4.10 7.21
CA LEU A 105 -3.97 -3.30 7.91
C LEU A 105 -4.39 -2.87 9.31
N THR A 106 -5.67 -2.63 9.59
CA THR A 106 -6.11 -2.22 10.93
C THR A 106 -6.00 -3.35 11.96
N ARG A 107 -5.90 -4.62 11.54
CA ARG A 107 -5.67 -5.76 12.45
C ARG A 107 -4.26 -5.78 13.05
N ILE A 108 -3.32 -5.07 12.43
CA ILE A 108 -1.92 -5.00 12.84
C ILE A 108 -1.54 -3.64 13.44
N LEU A 109 -2.53 -2.80 13.77
CA LEU A 109 -2.35 -1.56 14.55
C LEU A 109 -1.88 -1.84 15.99
#